data_AF-A0A845EQN5-F1
#
_entry.id   AF-A0A845EQN5-F1
#
_cell.length_a   1.000
_cell.length_b   1.000
_cell.length_c   1.000
_cell.angle_alpha   90.00
_cell.angle_beta   90.00
_cell.angle_gamma   90.00
#
_symmetry.space_group_name_H-M   'P 1'
#
loop_
_entity.id
_entity.type
_entity.pdbx_description
1 polymer ?
#
loop_
_entity_poly.entity_id
_entity_poly.type
_entity_poly.pdbx_seq_one_letter_code
_entity_poly.pdbx_strand_id
1 'polypeptide(L)'
;MYWLRLLVLSLVIVVTTSCSSQASVQHETTDTIHLVPEGFEGKLIVIYNVEGAPKLKKEKGFTVVPYDQDGTYLTSTEDMEYGAVTDEFYYVDQKDKRTPIEINCTYLFSNSGITIADRRLLYNAFYLTQSHCSDDFHGKGPENESNRNITGSVEEKLKEEGLLE
;
A
#
# COMPACT_ATOMS: atom_id res chain seq x y z
N MET A 1 -9.10 9.67 -70.58
CA MET A 1 -8.07 10.38 -69.80
C MET A 1 -8.61 11.12 -68.57
N TYR A 2 -9.63 10.62 -67.84
CA TYR A 2 -10.04 11.25 -66.56
C TYR A 2 -10.77 10.33 -65.54
N TRP A 3 -10.89 9.01 -65.76
CA TRP A 3 -11.70 8.18 -64.84
C TRP A 3 -10.87 7.10 -64.11
N LEU A 4 -9.58 6.97 -64.45
CA LEU A 4 -8.58 6.24 -63.66
C LEU A 4 -8.06 7.05 -62.45
N ARG A 5 -8.80 8.09 -62.03
CA ARG A 5 -8.52 8.91 -60.84
C ARG A 5 -9.51 8.68 -59.71
N LEU A 6 -10.56 7.88 -59.92
CA LEU A 6 -11.57 7.60 -58.90
C LEU A 6 -11.23 6.38 -58.03
N LEU A 7 -10.25 5.56 -58.41
CA LEU A 7 -9.78 4.42 -57.61
C LEU A 7 -8.72 4.76 -56.56
N VAL A 8 -8.23 6.01 -56.54
CA VAL A 8 -7.17 6.45 -55.61
C VAL A 8 -7.74 7.18 -54.38
N LEU A 9 -9.06 7.44 -54.34
CA LEU A 9 -9.71 8.20 -53.27
C LEU A 9 -10.55 7.34 -52.31
N SER A 10 -10.28 6.02 -52.23
CA SER A 10 -10.90 5.12 -51.24
C SER A 10 -9.95 4.67 -50.13
N LEU A 11 -8.77 5.30 -50.01
CA LEU A 11 -7.90 5.13 -48.86
C LEU A 11 -8.17 6.24 -47.83
N VAL A 12 -9.44 6.37 -47.41
CA VAL A 12 -9.74 7.12 -46.18
C VAL A 12 -9.37 6.19 -45.04
N ILE A 13 -8.17 6.43 -44.53
CA ILE A 13 -7.61 5.82 -43.33
C ILE A 13 -8.57 6.17 -42.18
N VAL A 14 -9.44 5.24 -41.81
CA VAL A 14 -10.14 5.31 -40.53
C VAL A 14 -9.10 4.92 -39.48
N VAL A 15 -8.32 5.91 -39.02
CA VAL A 15 -7.62 5.81 -37.75
C VAL A 15 -8.71 5.89 -36.69
N THR A 16 -9.35 4.75 -36.38
CA THR A 16 -10.13 4.67 -35.17
C THR A 16 -9.17 4.90 -34.03
N THR A 17 -9.31 6.05 -33.38
CA THR A 17 -8.70 6.36 -32.09
C THR A 17 -8.99 5.19 -31.16
N SER A 18 -8.00 4.33 -30.95
CA SER A 18 -7.98 3.41 -29.83
C SER A 18 -8.04 4.29 -28.58
N CYS A 19 -9.24 4.44 -28.03
CA CYS A 19 -9.40 4.87 -26.66
C CYS A 19 -8.79 3.74 -25.83
N SER A 20 -7.49 3.83 -25.57
CA SER A 20 -6.83 3.00 -24.59
C SER A 20 -7.29 3.50 -23.22
N SER A 21 -8.53 3.16 -22.85
CA SER A 21 -8.83 2.95 -21.45
C SER A 21 -7.88 1.83 -21.03
N GLN A 22 -6.75 2.22 -20.42
CA GLN A 22 -5.98 1.31 -19.60
C GLN A 22 -6.99 0.75 -18.61
N ALA A 23 -7.38 -0.51 -18.81
CA ALA A 23 -8.08 -1.24 -17.77
C ALA A 23 -7.19 -1.10 -16.54
N SER A 24 -7.71 -0.50 -15.48
CA SER A 24 -7.09 -0.59 -14.18
C SER A 24 -6.87 -2.08 -13.95
N VAL A 25 -5.60 -2.49 -13.86
CA VAL A 25 -5.26 -3.87 -13.52
C VAL A 25 -5.73 -4.01 -12.08
N GLN A 26 -6.97 -4.47 -11.90
CA GLN A 26 -7.44 -4.92 -10.61
C GLN A 26 -6.63 -6.18 -10.31
N HIS A 27 -5.69 -6.06 -9.40
CA HIS A 27 -4.99 -7.21 -8.86
C HIS A 27 -6.04 -8.08 -8.14
N GLU A 28 -5.97 -9.40 -8.35
CA GLU A 28 -6.88 -10.34 -7.67
C GLU A 28 -6.52 -10.48 -6.17
N THR A 29 -5.28 -10.15 -5.83
CA THR A 29 -4.61 -10.37 -4.56
C THR A 29 -3.80 -9.14 -4.15
N THR A 30 -3.55 -8.95 -2.85
CA THR A 30 -2.79 -7.80 -2.33
C THR A 30 -1.28 -7.96 -2.49
N ASP A 31 -0.76 -9.18 -2.42
CA ASP A 31 0.63 -9.58 -2.65
C ASP A 31 1.64 -8.57 -2.06
N THR A 32 1.53 -8.26 -0.76
CA THR A 32 2.44 -7.33 -0.08
C THR A 32 3.33 -8.06 0.93
N ILE A 33 4.64 -7.78 0.88
CA ILE A 33 5.63 -8.22 1.87
C ILE A 33 5.87 -7.07 2.85
N HIS A 34 5.52 -7.29 4.11
CA HIS A 34 5.75 -6.40 5.24
C HIS A 34 7.06 -6.78 5.95
N LEU A 35 8.05 -5.91 5.86
CA LEU A 35 9.35 -6.06 6.51
C LEU A 35 9.39 -5.22 7.78
N VAL A 36 9.29 -5.87 8.92
CA VAL A 36 9.12 -5.27 10.24
C VAL A 36 10.43 -5.35 11.03
N PRO A 37 10.87 -4.31 11.74
CA PRO A 37 12.03 -4.39 12.62
C PRO A 37 11.92 -5.55 13.63
N GLU A 38 13.00 -6.32 13.79
CA GLU A 38 13.03 -7.43 14.76
C GLU A 38 12.62 -6.97 16.18
N GLY A 39 11.65 -7.68 16.77
CA GLY A 39 11.15 -7.39 18.11
C GLY A 39 10.13 -6.25 18.20
N PHE A 40 9.67 -5.69 17.08
CA PHE A 40 8.59 -4.71 17.07
C PHE A 40 7.25 -5.32 17.50
N GLU A 41 6.50 -4.63 18.35
CA GLU A 41 5.11 -4.91 18.69
C GLU A 41 4.37 -3.58 18.76
N GLY A 42 3.25 -3.47 18.05
CA GLY A 42 2.50 -2.22 17.94
C GLY A 42 1.82 -2.01 16.60
N LYS A 43 1.56 -0.74 16.30
CA LYS A 43 0.89 -0.32 15.06
C LYS A 43 1.88 -0.30 13.91
N LEU A 44 1.54 -0.97 12.83
CA LEU A 44 2.22 -0.87 11.54
C LEU A 44 1.39 0.04 10.63
N ILE A 45 1.93 1.13 10.13
CA ILE A 45 1.18 2.12 9.35
C ILE A 45 1.96 2.48 8.09
N VAL A 46 1.33 2.34 6.92
CA VAL A 46 1.88 2.84 5.66
C VAL A 46 1.06 4.04 5.21
N ILE A 47 1.73 5.15 4.90
CA ILE A 47 1.11 6.37 4.39
C ILE A 47 1.54 6.56 2.93
N TYR A 48 0.56 6.57 2.04
CA TYR A 48 0.73 6.65 0.60
C TYR A 48 0.63 8.08 0.09
N ASN A 49 1.08 8.28 -1.15
CA ASN A 49 1.03 9.55 -1.88
C ASN A 49 1.81 10.70 -1.20
N VAL A 50 2.82 10.38 -0.39
CA VAL A 50 3.68 11.38 0.26
C VAL A 50 4.73 11.89 -0.74
N GLU A 51 4.77 13.19 -0.95
CA GLU A 51 5.76 13.80 -1.86
C GLU A 51 7.18 13.64 -1.33
N GLY A 52 8.13 13.33 -2.21
CA GLY A 52 9.54 13.18 -1.84
C GLY A 52 9.89 11.87 -1.11
N ALA A 53 8.90 11.09 -0.68
CA ALA A 53 9.12 9.80 -0.03
C ALA A 53 9.56 8.72 -1.04
N PRO A 54 10.26 7.65 -0.61
CA PRO A 54 10.65 6.55 -1.49
C PRO A 54 9.44 5.84 -2.12
N LYS A 55 9.58 5.38 -3.37
CA LYS A 55 8.56 4.57 -4.04
C LYS A 55 8.72 3.09 -3.66
N LEU A 56 7.60 2.39 -3.43
CA LEU A 56 7.62 0.96 -3.12
C LEU A 56 8.19 0.17 -4.30
N LYS A 57 8.96 -0.86 -3.98
CA LYS A 57 9.57 -1.76 -4.96
C LYS A 57 8.83 -3.08 -4.96
N LYS A 58 8.97 -3.83 -6.07
CA LYS A 58 8.48 -5.21 -6.14
C LYS A 58 9.60 -6.23 -6.02
N GLU A 59 9.36 -7.31 -5.28
CA GLU A 59 10.20 -8.50 -5.20
C GLU A 59 9.35 -9.71 -5.64
N LYS A 60 9.74 -10.36 -6.74
CA LYS A 60 9.03 -11.54 -7.29
C LYS A 60 7.51 -11.32 -7.50
N GLY A 61 7.11 -10.09 -7.79
CA GLY A 61 5.70 -9.71 -8.00
C GLY A 61 5.03 -9.09 -6.77
N PHE A 62 5.59 -9.27 -5.58
CA PHE A 62 5.05 -8.70 -4.35
C PHE A 62 5.53 -7.27 -4.14
N THR A 63 4.65 -6.39 -3.68
CA THR A 63 5.02 -5.04 -3.22
C THR A 63 5.72 -5.15 -1.86
N VAL A 64 6.86 -4.48 -1.67
CA VAL A 64 7.66 -4.60 -0.44
C VAL A 64 7.59 -3.32 0.37
N VAL A 65 7.12 -3.42 1.62
CA VAL A 65 7.00 -2.33 2.59
C VAL A 65 8.07 -2.50 3.69
N PRO A 66 9.12 -1.67 3.72
CA PRO A 66 10.17 -1.71 4.73
C PRO A 66 9.89 -0.71 5.87
N TYR A 67 9.22 -1.16 6.94
CA TYR A 67 8.86 -0.30 8.06
C TYR A 67 10.09 0.26 8.79
N ASP A 68 9.98 1.52 9.21
CA ASP A 68 10.93 2.16 10.11
C ASP A 68 10.82 1.60 11.53
N GLN A 69 11.76 1.97 12.40
CA GLN A 69 11.84 1.48 13.79
C GLN A 69 10.58 1.79 14.62
N ASP A 70 9.82 2.81 14.24
CA ASP A 70 8.57 3.22 14.88
C ASP A 70 7.33 2.47 14.32
N GLY A 71 7.51 1.58 13.35
CA GLY A 71 6.43 0.84 12.70
C GLY A 71 5.70 1.63 11.63
N THR A 72 6.22 2.77 11.20
CA THR A 72 5.63 3.56 10.11
C THR A 72 6.42 3.40 8.81
N TYR A 73 5.78 3.72 7.69
CA TYR A 73 6.47 3.88 6.41
C TYR A 73 5.75 4.90 5.54
N LEU A 74 6.48 5.90 5.05
CA LEU A 74 5.95 6.91 4.12
C LEU A 74 6.41 6.57 2.70
N THR A 75 5.48 6.62 1.74
CA THR A 75 5.80 6.33 0.34
C THR A 75 5.15 7.29 -0.64
N SER A 76 5.86 7.55 -1.75
CA SER A 76 5.31 8.26 -2.92
C SER A 76 4.50 7.35 -3.86
N THR A 77 4.37 6.06 -3.54
CA THR A 77 3.40 5.18 -4.22
C THR A 77 2.01 5.77 -3.99
N GLU A 78 1.25 5.96 -5.06
CA GLU A 78 -0.02 6.72 -5.02
C GLU A 78 -1.09 6.02 -4.16
N ASP A 79 -1.13 4.69 -4.20
CA ASP A 79 -2.15 3.88 -3.53
C ASP A 79 -1.59 2.51 -3.10
N MET A 80 -2.34 1.82 -2.25
CA MET A 80 -2.11 0.45 -1.81
C MET A 80 -2.64 -0.58 -2.83
N GLU A 81 -2.19 -1.83 -2.69
CA GLU A 81 -2.73 -2.94 -3.47
C GLU A 81 -4.06 -3.40 -2.88
N TYR A 82 -5.02 -3.78 -3.74
CA TYR A 82 -6.35 -4.24 -3.35
C TYR A 82 -6.62 -5.62 -3.95
N GLY A 83 -7.36 -6.45 -3.21
CA GLY A 83 -7.70 -7.81 -3.64
C GLY A 83 -7.95 -8.72 -2.44
N ALA A 84 -7.92 -10.03 -2.68
CA ALA A 84 -7.85 -11.01 -1.61
C ALA A 84 -6.53 -10.85 -0.85
N VAL A 85 -6.58 -10.83 0.48
CA VAL A 85 -5.39 -10.60 1.31
C VAL A 85 -4.45 -11.82 1.24
N THR A 86 -3.27 -11.61 0.68
CA THR A 86 -2.18 -12.60 0.54
C THR A 86 -0.87 -12.09 1.13
N ASP A 87 -0.97 -11.09 2.02
CA ASP A 87 0.18 -10.40 2.58
C ASP A 87 1.05 -11.31 3.44
N GLU A 88 2.36 -11.13 3.32
CA GLU A 88 3.37 -11.85 4.09
C GLU A 88 4.07 -10.90 5.06
N PHE A 89 4.29 -11.35 6.29
CA PHE A 89 4.92 -10.55 7.34
C PHE A 89 6.23 -11.20 7.77
N TYR A 90 7.27 -10.39 7.91
CA TYR A 90 8.59 -10.85 8.36
C TYR A 90 9.21 -9.86 9.34
N TYR A 91 9.79 -10.38 10.42
CA TYR A 91 10.80 -9.64 11.17
C TYR A 91 12.10 -9.61 10.38
N VAL A 92 12.80 -8.47 10.41
CA VAL A 92 14.09 -8.28 9.76
C VAL A 92 15.13 -7.86 10.80
N ASP A 93 16.20 -8.64 10.91
CA ASP A 93 17.33 -8.34 11.79
C ASP A 93 18.30 -7.32 11.17
N GLN A 94 19.31 -6.90 11.94
CA GLN A 94 20.34 -5.94 11.48
C GLN A 94 21.21 -6.44 10.32
N LYS A 95 21.07 -7.72 9.92
CA LYS A 95 21.81 -8.36 8.83
C LYS A 95 20.89 -8.69 7.65
N ASP A 96 19.71 -8.06 7.59
CA ASP A 96 18.66 -8.27 6.59
C ASP A 96 18.09 -9.71 6.56
N LYS A 97 18.27 -10.49 7.63
CA LYS A 97 17.70 -11.83 7.72
C LYS A 97 16.22 -11.72 8.07
N ARG A 98 15.38 -12.35 7.26
CA ARG A 98 13.93 -12.41 7.44
C ARG A 98 13.52 -13.62 8.31
N THR A 99 12.63 -13.39 9.27
CA THR A 99 11.96 -14.41 10.07
C THR A 99 10.46 -14.26 9.88
N PRO A 100 9.72 -15.28 9.39
CA PRO A 100 8.30 -15.15 9.11
C PRO A 100 7.49 -14.87 10.39
N ILE A 101 6.42 -14.11 10.24
CA ILE A 101 5.43 -13.79 11.26
C ILE A 101 4.12 -14.47 10.85
N GLU A 102 3.56 -15.23 11.78
CA GLU A 102 2.26 -15.89 11.56
C GLU A 102 1.13 -14.87 11.45
N ILE A 103 0.21 -15.08 10.52
CA ILE A 103 -0.89 -14.14 10.27
C ILE A 103 -1.78 -13.92 11.51
N ASN A 104 -1.86 -14.92 12.39
CA ASN A 104 -2.63 -14.85 13.64
C ASN A 104 -2.02 -13.90 14.69
N CYS A 105 -0.81 -13.38 14.45
CA CYS A 105 -0.18 -12.32 15.23
C CYS A 105 -0.56 -10.91 14.73
N THR A 106 -1.32 -10.80 13.64
CA THR A 106 -1.65 -9.53 12.99
C THR A 106 -3.14 -9.24 13.07
N TYR A 107 -3.51 -7.97 13.14
CA TYR A 107 -4.88 -7.49 12.99
C TYR A 107 -4.93 -6.37 11.95
N LEU A 108 -5.72 -6.54 10.90
CA LEU A 108 -5.91 -5.52 9.87
C LEU A 108 -6.93 -4.47 10.33
N PHE A 109 -6.56 -3.20 10.28
CA PHE A 109 -7.49 -2.09 10.42
C PHE A 109 -8.10 -1.74 9.06
N SER A 110 -9.26 -1.07 9.08
CA SER A 110 -9.83 -0.50 7.87
C SER A 110 -8.88 0.51 7.23
N ASN A 111 -8.67 0.38 5.92
CA ASN A 111 -7.99 1.39 5.12
C ASN A 111 -8.75 2.72 5.20
N SER A 112 -8.01 3.82 5.25
CA SER A 112 -8.58 5.15 5.35
C SER A 112 -7.64 6.15 4.70
N GLY A 113 -7.86 7.44 4.92
CA GLY A 113 -6.96 8.47 4.48
C GLY A 113 -7.24 9.80 5.17
N ILE A 114 -6.31 10.72 5.01
CA ILE A 114 -6.40 12.10 5.45
C ILE A 114 -6.17 13.02 4.25
N THR A 115 -6.85 14.16 4.22
CA THR A 115 -6.62 15.18 3.20
C THR A 115 -5.85 16.32 3.83
N ILE A 116 -4.68 16.63 3.28
CA ILE A 116 -3.80 17.72 3.73
C ILE A 116 -3.64 18.68 2.57
N ALA A 117 -3.96 19.96 2.81
CA ALA A 117 -4.16 20.96 1.78
C ALA A 117 -5.11 20.40 0.69
N ASP A 118 -4.59 20.11 -0.50
CA ASP A 118 -5.36 19.58 -1.64
C ASP A 118 -4.95 18.15 -2.02
N ARG A 119 -4.19 17.45 -1.16
CA ARG A 119 -3.72 16.10 -1.42
C ARG A 119 -4.38 15.09 -0.49
N ARG A 120 -4.93 14.03 -1.08
CA ARG A 120 -5.41 12.86 -0.36
C ARG A 120 -4.23 11.89 -0.12
N LEU A 121 -3.91 11.67 1.14
CA LEU A 121 -3.00 10.61 1.58
C LEU A 121 -3.85 9.44 2.05
N LEU A 122 -3.64 8.27 1.46
CA LEU A 122 -4.27 7.04 1.91
C LEU A 122 -3.35 6.33 2.90
N TYR A 123 -3.92 5.54 3.80
CA TYR A 123 -3.14 4.70 4.69
C TYR A 123 -3.83 3.35 4.93
N ASN A 124 -3.01 2.31 5.01
CA ASN A 124 -3.41 1.03 5.60
C ASN A 124 -2.64 0.83 6.90
N ALA A 125 -3.23 0.06 7.81
CA ALA A 125 -2.62 -0.20 9.09
C ALA A 125 -2.90 -1.60 9.59
N PHE A 126 -1.95 -2.14 10.35
CA PHE A 126 -2.09 -3.36 11.10
C PHE A 126 -1.71 -3.12 12.57
N TYR A 127 -2.19 -3.98 13.46
CA TYR A 127 -1.55 -4.18 14.75
C TYR A 127 -0.81 -5.50 14.73
N LEU A 128 0.47 -5.48 15.12
CA LEU A 128 1.29 -6.67 15.30
C LEU A 128 1.50 -6.92 16.80
N THR A 129 1.19 -8.13 17.26
CA THR A 129 1.52 -8.57 18.63
C THR A 129 2.52 -9.72 18.60
N GLN A 130 3.37 -9.82 19.62
CA GLN A 130 4.21 -11.01 19.85
C GLN A 130 3.63 -11.90 20.94
N SER A 131 2.85 -11.33 21.86
CA SER A 131 2.42 -11.98 23.09
C SER A 131 1.00 -12.56 23.03
N HIS A 132 0.18 -12.13 22.06
CA HIS A 132 -1.25 -12.49 21.99
C HIS A 132 -1.66 -13.14 20.66
N CYS A 133 -0.71 -13.74 19.92
CA CYS A 133 -1.00 -14.40 18.64
C CYS A 133 -2.10 -15.47 18.80
N SER A 134 -3.21 -15.27 18.11
CA SER A 134 -4.37 -16.16 18.16
C SER A 134 -5.37 -15.78 17.07
N ASP A 135 -6.23 -16.71 16.67
CA ASP A 135 -7.31 -16.42 15.73
C ASP A 135 -8.26 -15.34 16.30
N ASP A 136 -8.41 -15.30 17.63
CA ASP A 136 -9.19 -14.26 18.31
C ASP A 136 -8.56 -12.88 18.16
N PHE A 137 -7.24 -12.78 18.36
CA PHE A 137 -6.49 -11.55 18.12
C PHE A 137 -6.57 -11.13 16.65
N HIS A 138 -6.43 -12.07 15.72
CA HIS A 138 -6.55 -11.77 14.29
C HIS A 138 -7.92 -11.23 13.89
N GLY A 139 -8.99 -11.78 14.48
CA GLY A 139 -10.36 -11.34 14.19
C GLY A 139 -10.78 -10.08 14.94
N LYS A 140 -10.31 -9.89 16.17
CA LYS A 140 -10.78 -8.81 17.05
C LYS A 140 -9.77 -7.69 17.19
N GLY A 141 -8.49 -7.97 17.20
CA GLY A 141 -7.42 -6.98 17.38
C GLY A 141 -7.21 -6.55 18.84
N PRO A 142 -6.43 -5.49 19.08
CA PRO A 142 -6.11 -5.02 20.42
C PRO A 142 -7.36 -4.47 21.13
N GLU A 143 -7.50 -4.72 22.44
CA GLU A 143 -8.65 -4.21 23.23
C GLU A 143 -8.49 -2.73 23.59
N ASN A 144 -7.26 -2.23 23.70
CA ASN A 144 -6.96 -0.88 24.14
C ASN A 144 -7.31 0.18 23.06
N GLU A 145 -8.04 1.24 23.46
CA GLU A 145 -8.47 2.31 22.56
C GLU A 145 -7.31 3.07 21.88
N SER A 146 -6.20 3.30 22.58
CA SER A 146 -5.00 3.96 22.02
C SER A 146 -4.36 3.13 20.90
N ASN A 147 -4.38 1.81 21.05
CA ASN A 147 -3.90 0.88 20.03
C ASN A 147 -4.82 0.84 18.81
N ARG A 148 -6.08 1.24 18.96
CA ARG A 148 -7.06 1.36 17.88
C ARG A 148 -7.10 2.73 17.21
N ASN A 149 -6.51 3.75 17.83
CA ASN A 149 -6.52 5.10 17.29
C ASN A 149 -5.48 5.26 16.16
N ILE A 150 -5.79 4.70 14.99
CA ILE A 150 -4.91 4.80 13.81
C ILE A 150 -4.87 6.22 13.27
N THR A 151 -6.02 6.90 13.16
CA THR A 151 -6.08 8.28 12.66
C THR A 151 -5.22 9.22 13.49
N GLY A 152 -5.28 9.13 14.83
CA GLY A 152 -4.43 9.93 15.70
C GLY A 152 -2.94 9.68 15.49
N SER A 153 -2.52 8.43 15.30
CA SER A 153 -1.11 8.11 15.01
C SER A 153 -0.66 8.55 13.63
N VAL A 154 -1.55 8.54 12.64
CA VAL A 154 -1.27 9.12 11.32
C VAL A 154 -1.09 10.63 11.43
N GLU A 155 -1.98 11.34 12.14
CA GLU A 155 -1.86 12.78 12.36
C GLU A 155 -0.58 13.14 13.12
N GLU A 156 -0.24 12.38 14.16
CA GLU A 156 1.00 12.53 14.92
C GLU A 156 2.23 12.36 14.02
N LYS A 157 2.30 11.27 13.25
CA LYS A 157 3.40 11.04 12.32
C LYS A 157 3.52 12.14 11.27
N LEU A 158 2.41 12.61 10.72
CA LEU A 158 2.42 13.69 9.72
C LEU A 158 2.88 15.03 10.32
N LYS A 159 2.61 15.28 11.61
CA LYS A 159 3.16 16.44 12.33
C LYS A 159 4.66 16.32 12.55
N GLU A 160 5.14 15.15 12.96
CA GLU A 160 6.58 14.88 13.14
C GLU A 160 7.37 15.11 11.85
N GLU A 161 6.80 14.72 10.71
CA GLU A 161 7.40 14.89 9.38
C GLU A 161 7.19 16.31 8.80
N GLY A 162 6.53 17.20 9.55
CA GLY A 162 6.26 18.60 9.11
C GLY A 162 5.28 18.71 7.95
N LEU A 163 4.44 17.69 7.73
CA LEU A 163 3.41 17.63 6.70
C LEU A 163 2.05 18.14 7.20
N LEU A 164 1.85 18.19 8.51
CA LEU A 164 0.64 18.67 9.17
C LEU A 164 1.01 19.65 10.29
N GLU A 165 0.21 20.70 10.48
CA GLU A 165 0.37 21.68 11.57
C GLU A 165 -0.31 21.24 12.88
#